data_AF-A0A2K1QNJ8-F1
#
_entry.id   AF-A0A2K1QNJ8-F1
#
_cell.length_a   1.000
_cell.length_b   1.000
_cell.length_c   1.000
_cell.angle_alpha   90.00
_cell.angle_beta   90.00
_cell.angle_gamma   90.00
#
_symmetry.space_group_name_H-M   'P 1'
#
loop_
_entity.id
_entity.type
_entity.pdbx_description
1 polymer ?
#
loop_
_entity_poly.entity_id
_entity_poly.type
_entity_poly.pdbx_seq_one_letter_code
_entity_poly.pdbx_strand_id
1 'polypeptide(L)'
;MKSFLLTAVAATQLAAAAPQMVQYVTVTASPSPAAQATGYQWNQGTRTDFPIHASCNATERALLSKGLADARAMAQQAKDHILLRGREDAHYQKYFGNASTAEAVGWYDRVINADKTGNWFRCDDPDDKCSQSGWGGYYRGENATMETNICPLSFLARRPLEGMCGYGYDVANGALNVYWASDLIHRMLHLPNIVEGVVDHYADDYVNVTALARTRPEETTRNSETLQLFALEVYAFDVAYPGEGCAGVLRTSSASTVAASATSSVSASASASMSATASSVSACQTQANGMVMCQSAAAAVTPSATSSGAASGTSSAASECHTHSDGYVHC
;
A
#
# COMPACT_ATOMS: atom_id res chain seq x y z
N MET A 1 -1.97 41.49 -95.50
CA MET A 1 -2.32 40.17 -96.08
C MET A 1 -1.16 39.22 -95.81
N LYS A 2 -1.49 37.95 -95.52
CA LYS A 2 -0.66 36.73 -95.22
C LYS A 2 0.72 36.72 -95.93
N SER A 3 1.81 36.12 -95.46
CA SER A 3 1.98 34.87 -94.71
C SER A 3 3.44 34.68 -94.25
N PHE A 4 3.62 33.80 -93.26
CA PHE A 4 4.86 33.27 -92.63
C PHE A 4 5.81 32.49 -93.56
N LEU A 5 7.12 32.45 -93.24
CA LEU A 5 8.02 31.28 -93.34
C LEU A 5 9.37 31.63 -92.65
N LEU A 6 9.69 31.07 -91.47
CA LEU A 6 10.35 29.79 -91.15
C LEU A 6 11.90 29.77 -91.26
N THR A 7 12.50 29.65 -90.07
CA THR A 7 13.59 28.72 -89.65
C THR A 7 15.05 28.86 -90.10
N ALA A 8 15.87 28.77 -89.04
CA ALA A 8 17.12 28.02 -88.88
C ALA A 8 18.42 28.62 -89.44
N VAL A 9 19.15 29.32 -88.56
CA VAL A 9 20.61 29.50 -88.66
C VAL A 9 21.26 28.64 -87.59
N ALA A 10 22.06 27.67 -88.03
CA ALA A 10 23.05 26.97 -87.24
C ALA A 10 24.34 27.82 -87.20
N ALA A 11 24.97 27.97 -86.05
CA ALA A 11 26.38 28.37 -85.96
C ALA A 11 26.98 27.94 -84.61
N THR A 12 27.55 26.74 -84.66
CA THR A 12 28.89 26.35 -84.19
C THR A 12 29.54 27.07 -83.01
N GLN A 13 29.90 26.20 -82.07
CA GLN A 13 30.67 26.38 -80.84
C GLN A 13 32.08 26.93 -81.08
N LEU A 14 32.53 27.83 -80.21
CA LEU A 14 33.94 27.96 -79.85
C LEU A 14 34.14 27.46 -78.41
N ALA A 15 35.15 26.62 -78.26
CA ALA A 15 35.55 25.97 -77.03
C ALA A 15 36.19 26.97 -76.04
N ALA A 16 35.76 26.91 -74.78
CA ALA A 16 36.55 27.39 -73.66
C ALA A 16 36.91 26.18 -72.79
N ALA A 17 38.22 25.95 -72.60
CA ALA A 17 38.76 24.92 -71.74
C ALA A 17 38.31 25.17 -70.30
N ALA A 18 37.52 24.25 -69.74
CA ALA A 18 37.07 24.33 -68.36
C ALA A 18 38.24 24.03 -67.39
N PRO A 19 38.38 24.79 -66.30
CA PRO A 19 39.36 24.47 -65.27
C PRO A 19 39.01 23.12 -64.64
N GLN A 20 40.02 22.25 -64.55
CA GLN A 20 39.94 20.96 -63.88
C GLN A 20 39.60 21.20 -62.40
N MET A 21 38.37 20.86 -61.99
CA MET A 21 37.98 20.89 -60.59
C MET A 21 38.68 19.74 -59.86
N VAL A 22 39.60 20.09 -58.96
CA VAL A 22 40.18 19.13 -58.01
C VAL A 22 39.07 18.70 -57.07
N GLN A 23 38.61 17.46 -57.20
CA GLN A 23 37.62 16.88 -56.31
C GLN A 23 38.31 16.44 -55.02
N TYR A 24 38.14 17.21 -53.95
CA TYR A 24 38.55 16.79 -52.62
C TYR A 24 37.52 15.76 -52.11
N VAL A 25 37.92 14.49 -52.01
CA VAL A 25 37.11 13.47 -51.33
C VAL A 25 37.41 13.58 -49.84
N THR A 26 36.50 14.19 -49.08
CA THR A 26 36.52 14.13 -47.62
C THR A 26 36.15 12.70 -47.21
N VAL A 27 37.15 11.91 -46.82
CA VAL A 27 36.93 10.62 -46.16
C VAL A 27 36.52 10.91 -44.72
N THR A 28 35.21 10.90 -44.45
CA THR A 28 34.71 10.87 -43.08
C THR A 28 35.05 9.50 -42.49
N ALA A 29 36.18 9.41 -41.81
CA ALA A 29 36.48 8.24 -41.00
C ALA A 29 35.37 8.14 -39.94
N SER A 30 34.51 7.13 -40.06
CA SER A 30 33.62 6.76 -38.94
C SER A 30 34.54 6.39 -37.78
N PRO A 31 34.44 7.05 -36.61
CA PRO A 31 35.20 6.60 -35.47
C PRO A 31 34.81 5.13 -35.24
N SER A 32 35.80 4.25 -35.29
CA SER A 32 35.65 2.90 -34.77
C SER A 32 35.08 3.06 -33.36
N PRO A 33 33.98 2.37 -32.97
CA PRO A 33 33.47 2.49 -31.62
C PRO A 33 34.62 2.15 -30.69
N ALA A 34 35.13 3.17 -30.00
CA ALA A 34 36.14 2.96 -28.98
C ALA A 34 35.58 1.86 -28.09
N ALA A 35 36.33 0.78 -27.92
CA ALA A 35 35.97 -0.27 -26.98
C ALA A 35 35.64 0.45 -25.67
N GLN A 36 34.35 0.45 -25.30
CA GLN A 36 33.91 1.11 -24.09
C GLN A 36 34.75 0.52 -22.98
N ALA A 37 35.57 1.34 -22.33
CA ALA A 37 36.21 0.92 -21.10
C ALA A 37 35.07 0.45 -20.20
N THR A 38 35.03 -0.85 -19.90
CA THR A 38 34.08 -1.41 -18.92
C THR A 38 34.57 -0.95 -17.55
N GLY A 39 34.37 0.34 -17.28
CA GLY A 39 34.67 0.94 -15.99
C GLY A 39 33.89 0.21 -14.91
N TYR A 40 34.50 0.08 -13.72
CA TYR A 40 33.87 -0.55 -12.57
C TYR A 40 32.45 0.00 -12.35
N GLN A 41 31.46 -0.89 -12.39
CA GLN A 41 30.05 -0.58 -12.15
C GLN A 41 29.71 -0.96 -10.71
N TRP A 42 29.70 0.01 -9.80
CA TRP A 42 29.56 -0.22 -8.35
C TRP A 42 28.26 -0.92 -7.93
N ASN A 43 27.23 -0.86 -8.77
CA ASN A 43 25.89 -1.40 -8.53
C ASN A 43 25.52 -2.55 -9.48
N GLN A 44 26.49 -3.10 -10.22
CA GLN A 44 26.21 -4.16 -11.20
C GLN A 44 25.56 -5.37 -10.52
N GLY A 45 24.36 -5.75 -10.98
CA GLY A 45 23.61 -6.89 -10.45
C GLY A 45 22.82 -6.61 -9.16
N THR A 46 22.87 -5.40 -8.62
CA THR A 46 22.06 -5.01 -7.47
C THR A 46 20.63 -4.68 -7.89
N ARG A 47 19.66 -4.99 -7.03
CA ARG A 47 18.26 -4.64 -7.21
C ARG A 47 17.72 -3.94 -6.00
N THR A 48 17.04 -2.81 -6.18
CA THR A 48 16.41 -2.07 -5.08
C THR A 48 14.92 -2.33 -4.99
N ASP A 49 14.34 -3.08 -5.93
CA ASP A 49 12.99 -3.62 -5.90
C ASP A 49 12.97 -5.05 -5.35
N PHE A 50 11.89 -5.43 -4.66
CA PHE A 50 11.71 -6.82 -4.21
C PHE A 50 11.18 -7.70 -5.35
N PRO A 51 11.92 -8.76 -5.75
CA PRO A 51 11.45 -9.69 -6.77
C PRO A 51 10.20 -10.48 -6.32
N ILE A 52 9.25 -10.65 -7.24
CA ILE A 52 8.06 -11.51 -7.06
C ILE A 52 8.26 -12.81 -7.85
N HIS A 53 8.22 -13.93 -7.15
CA HIS A 53 8.45 -15.27 -7.68
C HIS A 53 7.38 -15.69 -8.71
N ALA A 54 7.73 -16.59 -9.62
CA ALA A 54 6.86 -17.03 -10.72
C ALA A 54 5.63 -17.82 -10.25
N SER A 55 5.62 -18.28 -8.99
CA SER A 55 4.45 -18.90 -8.35
C SER A 55 3.24 -17.97 -8.26
N CYS A 56 3.46 -16.65 -8.28
CA CYS A 56 2.38 -15.67 -8.22
C CYS A 56 1.76 -15.48 -9.61
N ASN A 57 0.44 -15.70 -9.71
CA ASN A 57 -0.31 -15.44 -10.93
C ASN A 57 -0.39 -13.94 -11.26
N ALA A 58 -0.99 -13.58 -12.40
CA ALA A 58 -1.03 -12.18 -12.86
C ALA A 58 -1.74 -11.23 -11.86
N THR A 59 -2.82 -11.68 -11.23
CA THR A 59 -3.58 -10.87 -10.26
C THR A 59 -2.82 -10.72 -8.94
N GLU A 60 -2.27 -11.82 -8.42
CA GLU A 60 -1.45 -11.80 -7.20
C GLU A 60 -0.23 -10.91 -7.38
N ARG A 61 0.44 -11.02 -8.53
CA ARG A 61 1.57 -10.18 -8.90
C ARG A 61 1.17 -8.71 -8.94
N ALA A 62 0.02 -8.36 -9.52
CA ALA A 62 -0.44 -6.97 -9.57
C ALA A 62 -0.69 -6.39 -8.17
N LEU A 63 -1.41 -7.12 -7.32
CA LEU A 63 -1.70 -6.71 -5.94
C LEU A 63 -0.42 -6.56 -5.11
N LEU A 64 0.47 -7.55 -5.21
CA LEU A 64 1.74 -7.55 -4.48
C LEU A 64 2.68 -6.47 -4.98
N SER A 65 2.73 -6.20 -6.29
CA SER A 65 3.53 -5.11 -6.85
C SER A 65 3.07 -3.76 -6.34
N LYS A 66 1.74 -3.53 -6.27
CA LYS A 66 1.16 -2.34 -5.68
C LYS A 66 1.48 -2.26 -4.18
N GLY A 67 1.30 -3.35 -3.44
CA GLY A 67 1.61 -3.41 -2.01
C GLY A 67 3.09 -3.13 -1.70
N LEU A 68 4.02 -3.63 -2.50
CA LEU A 68 5.46 -3.37 -2.35
C LEU A 68 5.79 -1.90 -2.64
N ALA A 69 5.14 -1.28 -3.62
CA ALA A 69 5.28 0.14 -3.88
C ALA A 69 4.73 0.99 -2.72
N ASP A 70 3.57 0.62 -2.19
CA ASP A 70 2.95 1.28 -1.04
C ASP A 70 3.81 1.12 0.24
N ALA A 71 4.40 -0.06 0.46
CA ALA A 71 5.34 -0.32 1.55
C ALA A 71 6.58 0.58 1.44
N ARG A 72 7.14 0.75 0.23
CA ARG A 72 8.24 1.68 -0.01
C ARG A 72 7.84 3.13 0.28
N ALA A 73 6.65 3.55 -0.14
CA ALA A 73 6.14 4.89 0.13
C ALA A 73 5.94 5.14 1.63
N MET A 74 5.36 4.18 2.35
CA MET A 74 5.18 4.26 3.81
C MET A 74 6.51 4.29 4.56
N ALA A 75 7.48 3.44 4.19
CA ALA A 75 8.82 3.45 4.77
C ALA A 75 9.55 4.78 4.50
N GLN A 76 9.41 5.31 3.27
CA GLN A 76 9.98 6.62 2.91
C GLN A 76 9.38 7.74 3.77
N GLN A 77 8.05 7.75 3.95
CA GLN A 77 7.40 8.74 4.81
C GLN A 77 7.87 8.63 6.27
N ALA A 78 8.02 7.41 6.80
CA ALA A 78 8.53 7.20 8.15
C ALA A 78 9.96 7.73 8.32
N LYS A 79 10.84 7.43 7.37
CA LYS A 79 12.21 7.96 7.32
C LYS A 79 12.21 9.50 7.30
N ASP A 80 11.43 10.09 6.41
CA ASP A 80 11.39 11.55 6.23
C ASP A 80 10.81 12.25 7.46
N HIS A 81 9.78 11.67 8.09
CA HIS A 81 9.24 12.17 9.35
C HIS A 81 10.32 12.24 10.45
N ILE A 82 11.11 11.18 10.61
CA ILE A 82 12.19 11.14 11.61
C ILE A 82 13.27 12.19 11.28
N LEU A 83 13.66 12.31 10.01
CA LEU A 83 14.70 13.26 9.60
C LEU A 83 14.26 14.72 9.76
N LEU A 84 12.98 15.02 9.55
CA LEU A 84 12.43 16.37 9.65
C LEU A 84 12.13 16.79 11.09
N ARG A 85 11.61 15.88 11.92
CA ARG A 85 11.13 16.22 13.27
C ARG A 85 12.07 15.81 14.39
N GLY A 86 12.96 14.85 14.11
CA GLY A 86 13.97 14.40 15.06
C GLY A 86 13.38 13.62 16.24
N ARG A 87 14.25 13.38 17.24
CA ARG A 87 13.95 12.53 18.39
C ARG A 87 12.89 13.10 19.34
N GLU A 88 12.74 14.42 19.38
CA GLU A 88 11.83 15.10 20.30
C GLU A 88 10.38 15.16 19.77
N ASP A 89 10.12 14.61 18.58
CA ASP A 89 8.76 14.46 18.06
C ASP A 89 7.92 13.52 18.92
N ALA A 90 6.64 13.85 19.11
CA ALA A 90 5.73 13.09 19.95
C ALA A 90 5.45 11.67 19.42
N HIS A 91 5.36 11.48 18.09
CA HIS A 91 5.21 10.16 17.48
C HIS A 91 6.51 9.36 17.65
N TYR A 92 7.66 9.99 17.50
CA TYR A 92 8.94 9.31 17.73
C TYR A 92 9.08 8.85 19.18
N GLN A 93 8.87 9.73 20.15
CA GLN A 93 8.96 9.38 21.58
C GLN A 93 7.93 8.32 22.00
N LYS A 94 6.74 8.31 21.39
CA LYS A 94 5.70 7.30 21.65
C LYS A 94 6.16 5.88 21.35
N TYR A 95 6.91 5.69 20.27
CA TYR A 95 7.30 4.37 19.77
C TYR A 95 8.75 4.00 20.10
N PHE A 96 9.64 4.97 20.13
CA PHE A 96 11.07 4.76 20.31
C PHE A 96 11.65 5.36 21.60
N GLY A 97 10.83 6.07 22.38
CA GLY A 97 11.29 6.70 23.62
C GLY A 97 12.44 7.68 23.36
N ASN A 98 13.56 7.48 24.06
CA ASN A 98 14.76 8.30 23.91
C ASN A 98 15.83 7.70 22.98
N ALA A 99 15.50 6.64 22.23
CA ALA A 99 16.43 5.94 21.35
C ALA A 99 17.00 6.87 20.26
N SER A 100 18.12 6.45 19.68
CA SER A 100 18.73 7.17 18.56
C SER A 100 17.88 7.05 17.31
N THR A 101 17.62 8.18 16.64
CA THR A 101 16.89 8.23 15.37
C THR A 101 17.64 7.53 14.23
N ALA A 102 18.97 7.46 14.31
CA ALA A 102 19.81 6.95 13.23
C ALA A 102 19.52 5.48 12.88
N GLU A 103 19.25 4.64 13.88
CA GLU A 103 19.03 3.21 13.65
C GLU A 103 17.67 2.95 12.97
N ALA A 104 16.60 3.59 13.46
CA ALA A 104 15.28 3.53 12.81
C ALA A 104 15.32 4.08 11.38
N VAL A 105 15.98 5.23 11.16
CA VAL A 105 16.23 5.79 9.81
C VAL A 105 16.96 4.78 8.93
N GLY A 106 17.98 4.11 9.47
CA GLY A 106 18.75 3.08 8.78
C GLY A 106 17.86 1.91 8.33
N TRP A 107 16.99 1.40 9.20
CA TRP A 107 16.10 0.29 8.82
C TRP A 107 15.11 0.66 7.73
N TYR A 108 14.46 1.83 7.82
CA TYR A 108 13.60 2.29 6.73
C TYR A 108 14.39 2.53 5.44
N ASP A 109 15.59 3.09 5.51
CA ASP A 109 16.42 3.28 4.33
C ASP A 109 16.82 1.95 3.69
N ARG A 110 17.08 0.90 4.48
CA ARG A 110 17.36 -0.44 3.95
C ARG A 110 16.13 -1.04 3.26
N VAL A 111 14.94 -0.91 3.84
CA VAL A 111 13.69 -1.30 3.16
C VAL A 111 13.58 -0.60 1.80
N ILE A 112 13.91 0.69 1.71
CA ILE A 112 13.76 1.50 0.49
C ILE A 112 14.88 1.22 -0.54
N ASN A 113 16.13 1.10 -0.10
CA ASN A 113 17.32 1.26 -0.93
C ASN A 113 18.37 0.14 -0.83
N ALA A 114 18.28 -0.77 0.14
CA ALA A 114 19.24 -1.88 0.21
C ALA A 114 19.15 -2.78 -1.03
N ASP A 115 20.24 -3.51 -1.29
CA ASP A 115 20.26 -4.57 -2.29
C ASP A 115 19.35 -5.73 -1.86
N LYS A 116 18.39 -6.02 -2.72
CA LYS A 116 17.35 -7.04 -2.58
C LYS A 116 17.58 -8.19 -3.56
N THR A 117 18.75 -8.25 -4.19
CA THR A 117 19.14 -9.39 -4.99
C THR A 117 19.12 -10.65 -4.13
N GLY A 118 18.39 -11.66 -4.61
CA GLY A 118 18.18 -12.93 -3.89
C GLY A 118 16.93 -12.97 -3.03
N ASN A 119 16.27 -11.84 -2.73
CA ASN A 119 15.00 -11.83 -2.02
C ASN A 119 13.86 -12.29 -2.93
N TRP A 120 12.89 -13.01 -2.36
CA TRP A 120 11.68 -13.37 -3.09
C TRP A 120 10.42 -13.26 -2.24
N PHE A 121 9.39 -12.65 -2.81
CA PHE A 121 8.02 -12.87 -2.37
C PHE A 121 7.35 -13.92 -3.24
N ARG A 122 6.77 -14.94 -2.61
CA ARG A 122 6.14 -16.09 -3.28
C ARG A 122 4.65 -16.18 -2.97
N CYS A 123 3.95 -16.99 -3.75
CA CYS A 123 2.50 -17.22 -3.61
C CYS A 123 2.13 -18.71 -3.65
N ASP A 124 3.11 -19.60 -3.85
CA ASP A 124 2.95 -21.03 -3.54
C ASP A 124 2.99 -21.24 -2.02
N ASP A 125 2.91 -22.48 -1.53
CA ASP A 125 3.05 -22.78 -0.09
C ASP A 125 4.04 -23.94 0.10
N PRO A 126 5.34 -23.73 -0.17
CA PRO A 126 6.33 -24.80 -0.19
C PRO A 126 6.57 -25.44 1.19
N ASP A 127 6.15 -24.77 2.27
CA ASP A 127 6.31 -25.25 3.65
C ASP A 127 4.97 -25.65 4.32
N ASP A 128 3.87 -25.71 3.56
CA ASP A 128 2.52 -26.11 4.02
C ASP A 128 1.96 -25.29 5.22
N LYS A 129 2.39 -24.03 5.37
CA LYS A 129 2.05 -23.18 6.52
C LYS A 129 0.84 -22.27 6.29
N CYS A 130 0.33 -22.15 5.06
CA CYS A 130 -0.82 -21.30 4.75
C CYS A 130 -2.16 -21.87 5.22
N SER A 131 -2.20 -23.13 5.65
CA SER A 131 -3.36 -23.76 6.28
C SER A 131 -3.60 -23.27 7.72
N GLN A 132 -2.63 -22.57 8.32
CA GLN A 132 -2.74 -22.06 9.68
C GLN A 132 -3.73 -20.90 9.77
N SER A 133 -4.63 -20.98 10.76
CA SER A 133 -5.67 -19.99 10.97
C SER A 133 -5.07 -18.59 11.21
N GLY A 134 -5.54 -17.61 10.43
CA GLY A 134 -5.09 -16.21 10.54
C GLY A 134 -3.76 -15.90 9.84
N TRP A 135 -3.05 -16.89 9.28
CA TRP A 135 -1.77 -16.65 8.63
C TRP A 135 -1.95 -16.02 7.24
N GLY A 136 -1.63 -14.73 7.14
CA GLY A 136 -1.52 -14.04 5.85
C GLY A 136 -0.28 -14.45 5.06
N GLY A 137 0.67 -15.12 5.68
CA GLY A 137 1.95 -15.52 5.09
C GLY A 137 3.02 -15.67 6.16
N TYR A 138 4.24 -15.99 5.75
CA TYR A 138 5.32 -16.32 6.68
C TYR A 138 6.70 -16.10 6.05
N TYR A 139 7.69 -15.83 6.89
CA TYR A 139 9.10 -15.92 6.53
C TYR A 139 9.53 -17.40 6.51
N ARG A 140 10.27 -17.82 5.48
CA ARG A 140 10.64 -19.24 5.30
C ARG A 140 11.76 -19.71 6.23
N GLY A 141 12.49 -18.80 6.88
CA GLY A 141 13.54 -19.15 7.83
C GLY A 141 14.63 -20.02 7.20
N GLU A 142 15.05 -21.07 7.89
CA GLU A 142 16.12 -21.98 7.45
C GLU A 142 15.84 -22.67 6.10
N ASN A 143 14.58 -22.83 5.71
CA ASN A 143 14.22 -23.45 4.43
C ASN A 143 14.60 -22.57 3.22
N ALA A 144 14.55 -21.25 3.38
CA ALA A 144 15.01 -20.26 2.41
C ALA A 144 15.06 -18.86 3.04
N THR A 145 16.21 -18.48 3.59
CA THR A 145 16.35 -17.28 4.45
C THR A 145 16.13 -15.94 3.74
N MET A 146 16.00 -15.94 2.42
CA MET A 146 15.77 -14.74 1.62
C MET A 146 14.34 -14.67 1.10
N GLU A 147 13.47 -15.60 1.52
CA GLU A 147 12.14 -15.76 0.95
C GLU A 147 11.04 -15.54 1.97
N THR A 148 10.02 -14.81 1.54
CA THR A 148 8.75 -14.67 2.25
C THR A 148 7.63 -15.24 1.40
N ASN A 149 6.74 -15.99 2.05
CA ASN A 149 5.56 -16.55 1.44
C ASN A 149 4.32 -15.70 1.71
N ILE A 150 3.52 -15.42 0.69
CA ILE A 150 2.21 -14.75 0.80
C ILE A 150 1.11 -15.81 0.67
N CYS A 151 0.31 -15.99 1.73
CA CYS A 151 -0.80 -16.92 1.73
C CYS A 151 -2.07 -16.32 1.11
N PRO A 152 -3.02 -17.15 0.64
CA PRO A 152 -4.28 -16.70 0.05
C PRO A 152 -5.06 -15.69 0.90
N LEU A 153 -5.00 -15.83 2.23
CA LEU A 153 -5.66 -14.91 3.16
C LEU A 153 -5.22 -13.46 2.96
N SER A 154 -3.95 -13.21 2.60
CA SER A 154 -3.49 -11.83 2.36
C SER A 154 -4.23 -11.17 1.19
N PHE A 155 -4.45 -11.90 0.10
CA PHE A 155 -5.16 -11.38 -1.06
C PHE A 155 -6.64 -11.12 -0.82
N LEU A 156 -7.22 -11.69 0.24
CA LEU A 156 -8.61 -11.49 0.64
C LEU A 156 -8.77 -10.42 1.72
N ALA A 157 -7.83 -10.35 2.67
CA ALA A 157 -7.97 -9.56 3.88
C ALA A 157 -7.20 -8.23 3.86
N ARG A 158 -6.09 -8.14 3.10
CA ARG A 158 -5.24 -6.94 3.09
C ARG A 158 -5.91 -5.83 2.28
N ARG A 159 -5.92 -4.64 2.87
CA ARG A 159 -6.46 -3.43 2.27
C ARG A 159 -5.37 -2.64 1.52
N PRO A 160 -5.74 -1.90 0.46
CA PRO A 160 -4.83 -0.97 -0.19
C PRO A 160 -4.51 0.20 0.76
N LEU A 161 -3.33 0.79 0.62
CA LEU A 161 -2.85 1.86 1.51
C LEU A 161 -3.72 3.14 1.41
N GLU A 162 -4.37 3.37 0.28
CA GLU A 162 -5.33 4.47 0.08
C GLU A 162 -6.51 4.40 1.05
N GLY A 163 -6.80 3.22 1.62
CA GLY A 163 -7.83 3.03 2.63
C GLY A 163 -7.37 3.35 4.06
N MET A 164 -6.18 3.91 4.26
CA MET A 164 -5.64 4.25 5.58
C MET A 164 -6.59 5.18 6.34
N CYS A 165 -6.82 4.90 7.63
CA CYS A 165 -7.80 5.59 8.48
C CYS A 165 -9.29 5.44 8.07
N GLY A 166 -9.56 4.76 6.96
CA GLY A 166 -10.93 4.40 6.56
C GLY A 166 -11.47 3.19 7.31
N TYR A 167 -12.75 2.88 7.06
CA TYR A 167 -13.39 1.63 7.48
C TYR A 167 -13.36 1.35 9.00
N GLY A 168 -13.28 2.40 9.82
CA GLY A 168 -13.21 2.29 11.27
C GLY A 168 -11.87 1.77 11.81
N TYR A 169 -10.81 1.78 11.01
CA TYR A 169 -9.46 1.45 11.46
C TYR A 169 -8.87 2.59 12.28
N ASP A 170 -8.20 2.24 13.38
CA ASP A 170 -7.32 3.13 14.12
C ASP A 170 -6.07 2.35 14.56
N VAL A 171 -4.93 3.04 14.71
CA VAL A 171 -3.62 2.40 14.95
C VAL A 171 -3.58 1.69 16.31
N ALA A 172 -4.22 2.25 17.34
CA ALA A 172 -4.22 1.69 18.68
C ALA A 172 -4.99 0.37 18.80
N ASN A 173 -6.04 0.16 18.01
CA ASN A 173 -6.92 -1.01 18.13
C ASN A 173 -6.91 -1.93 16.90
N GLY A 174 -6.38 -1.47 15.77
CA GLY A 174 -6.38 -2.19 14.50
C GLY A 174 -5.26 -3.22 14.40
N ALA A 175 -5.48 -4.26 13.58
CA ALA A 175 -4.43 -5.22 13.26
C ALA A 175 -3.31 -4.55 12.45
N LEU A 176 -2.06 -4.69 12.90
CA LEU A 176 -0.89 -4.08 12.27
C LEU A 176 -0.72 -4.48 10.80
N ASN A 177 -1.22 -5.67 10.45
CA ASN A 177 -1.14 -6.24 9.11
C ASN A 177 -2.38 -5.95 8.25
N VAL A 178 -3.28 -5.04 8.62
CA VAL A 178 -4.51 -4.81 7.84
C VAL A 178 -4.24 -4.25 6.44
N TYR A 179 -3.19 -3.43 6.28
CA TYR A 179 -2.80 -2.84 4.99
C TYR A 179 -1.67 -3.64 4.35
N TRP A 180 -1.68 -3.75 3.03
CA TRP A 180 -0.57 -4.37 2.29
C TRP A 180 0.78 -3.76 2.66
N ALA A 181 0.85 -2.43 2.71
CA ALA A 181 2.08 -1.71 3.00
C ALA A 181 2.70 -2.11 4.35
N SER A 182 1.88 -2.14 5.41
CA SER A 182 2.38 -2.46 6.75
C SER A 182 2.71 -3.94 6.91
N ASP A 183 1.89 -4.86 6.40
CA ASP A 183 2.18 -6.30 6.39
C ASP A 183 3.50 -6.60 5.65
N LEU A 184 3.74 -5.91 4.54
CA LEU A 184 4.96 -6.10 3.74
C LEU A 184 6.20 -5.49 4.40
N ILE A 185 6.12 -4.32 5.04
CA ILE A 185 7.24 -3.78 5.85
C ILE A 185 7.66 -4.80 6.91
N HIS A 186 6.70 -5.36 7.66
CA HIS A 186 6.99 -6.36 8.68
C HIS A 186 7.75 -7.57 8.12
N ARG A 187 7.29 -8.10 6.98
CA ARG A 187 7.94 -9.24 6.32
C ARG A 187 9.34 -8.91 5.83
N MET A 188 9.55 -7.70 5.33
CA MET A 188 10.89 -7.24 4.93
C MET A 188 11.84 -7.18 6.11
N LEU A 189 11.32 -6.88 7.31
CA LEU A 189 12.09 -6.84 8.55
C LEU A 189 12.48 -8.24 9.07
N HIS A 190 11.99 -9.32 8.46
CA HIS A 190 12.49 -10.69 8.73
C HIS A 190 13.65 -11.09 7.80
N LEU A 191 13.95 -10.31 6.76
CA LEU A 191 14.95 -10.67 5.74
C LEU A 191 16.37 -10.29 6.21
N PRO A 192 17.32 -11.25 6.32
CA PRO A 192 18.63 -10.98 6.92
C PRO A 192 19.47 -9.92 6.19
N ASN A 193 19.34 -9.78 4.87
CA ASN A 193 20.03 -8.70 4.15
C ASN A 193 19.41 -7.32 4.40
N ILE A 194 18.18 -7.25 4.93
CA ILE A 194 17.54 -6.00 5.32
C ILE A 194 17.87 -5.65 6.77
N VAL A 195 17.86 -6.63 7.68
CA VAL A 195 17.95 -6.35 9.13
C VAL A 195 19.15 -6.94 9.85
N GLU A 196 20.00 -7.67 9.15
CA GLU A 196 21.25 -8.24 9.67
C GLU A 196 21.06 -9.17 10.88
N GLY A 197 19.86 -9.73 11.05
CA GLY A 197 19.49 -10.54 12.22
C GLY A 197 19.37 -9.74 13.52
N VAL A 198 19.28 -8.41 13.44
CA VAL A 198 19.20 -7.52 14.61
C VAL A 198 17.77 -7.13 14.94
N VAL A 199 16.93 -6.95 13.93
CA VAL A 199 15.50 -6.66 14.11
C VAL A 199 14.75 -7.96 14.40
N ASP A 200 13.97 -7.98 15.47
CA ASP A 200 13.19 -9.14 15.95
C ASP A 200 11.90 -8.67 16.65
N HIS A 201 11.19 -9.58 17.30
CA HIS A 201 9.99 -9.35 18.09
C HIS A 201 10.32 -9.19 19.58
N TYR A 202 10.77 -8.00 19.98
CA TYR A 202 11.01 -7.65 21.40
C TYR A 202 9.71 -7.30 22.14
N ALA A 203 8.71 -6.81 21.41
CA ALA A 203 7.36 -6.58 21.90
C ALA A 203 6.37 -6.64 20.73
N ASP A 204 5.25 -7.33 20.95
CA ASP A 204 4.15 -7.41 19.99
C ASP A 204 2.96 -6.60 20.49
N ASP A 205 2.11 -6.15 19.58
CA ASP A 205 0.96 -5.29 19.77
C ASP A 205 1.26 -3.85 20.26
N TYR A 206 0.27 -2.98 20.06
CA TYR A 206 0.37 -1.57 20.38
C TYR A 206 0.69 -1.29 21.87
N VAL A 207 0.13 -2.08 22.79
CA VAL A 207 0.31 -1.88 24.23
C VAL A 207 1.73 -2.21 24.62
N ASN A 208 2.25 -3.37 24.22
CA ASN A 208 3.60 -3.75 24.63
C ASN A 208 4.65 -2.94 23.88
N VAL A 209 4.43 -2.57 22.61
CA VAL A 209 5.34 -1.68 21.87
C VAL A 209 5.47 -0.31 22.54
N THR A 210 4.36 0.32 22.92
CA THR A 210 4.41 1.63 23.58
C THR A 210 4.92 1.56 25.02
N ALA A 211 4.77 0.40 25.68
CA ALA A 211 5.43 0.13 26.95
C ALA A 211 6.96 -0.07 26.79
N LEU A 212 7.40 -0.77 25.75
CA LEU A 212 8.81 -1.03 25.44
C LEU A 212 9.58 0.28 25.29
N ALA A 213 9.00 1.29 24.65
CA ALA A 213 9.56 2.64 24.52
C ALA A 213 9.92 3.31 25.85
N ARG A 214 9.23 2.95 26.94
CA ARG A 214 9.47 3.51 28.27
C ARG A 214 10.47 2.71 29.08
N THR A 215 10.54 1.40 28.85
CA THR A 215 11.32 0.48 29.70
C THR A 215 12.64 0.06 29.09
N ARG A 216 12.70 -0.11 27.76
CA ARG A 216 13.86 -0.59 26.99
C ARG A 216 13.95 0.10 25.63
N PRO A 217 14.15 1.43 25.59
CA PRO A 217 14.20 2.20 24.34
C PRO A 217 15.26 1.66 23.36
N GLU A 218 16.35 1.06 23.83
CA GLU A 218 17.38 0.42 23.00
C GLU A 218 16.88 -0.76 22.17
N GLU A 219 15.79 -1.42 22.56
CA GLU A 219 15.17 -2.53 21.82
C GLU A 219 14.14 -2.02 20.79
N THR A 220 13.61 -0.81 20.97
CA THR A 220 12.52 -0.30 20.13
C THR A 220 12.91 -0.08 18.68
N THR A 221 14.13 0.40 18.42
CA THR A 221 14.66 0.56 17.06
C THR A 221 14.95 -0.77 16.39
N ARG A 222 14.91 -1.87 17.15
CA ARG A 222 15.15 -3.25 16.70
C ARG A 222 13.90 -4.11 16.80
N ASN A 223 12.76 -3.52 17.15
CA ASN A 223 11.51 -4.25 17.24
C ASN A 223 10.72 -4.09 15.93
N SER A 224 10.41 -5.22 15.28
CA SER A 224 9.73 -5.25 13.99
C SER A 224 8.36 -4.55 14.05
N GLU A 225 7.61 -4.78 15.14
CA GLU A 225 6.29 -4.17 15.33
C GLU A 225 6.37 -2.68 15.71
N THR A 226 7.42 -2.25 16.42
CA THR A 226 7.64 -0.82 16.66
C THR A 226 7.86 -0.07 15.34
N LEU A 227 8.74 -0.60 14.48
CA LEU A 227 8.98 -0.02 13.16
C LEU A 227 7.71 -0.03 12.29
N GLN A 228 6.89 -1.08 12.40
CA GLN A 228 5.63 -1.16 11.66
C GLN A 228 4.59 -0.15 12.16
N LEU A 229 4.38 -0.05 13.48
CA LEU A 229 3.40 0.85 14.09
C LEU A 229 3.77 2.31 13.91
N PHE A 230 5.05 2.65 14.08
CA PHE A 230 5.51 4.01 13.80
C PHE A 230 5.22 4.40 12.36
N ALA A 231 5.55 3.52 11.39
CA ALA A 231 5.32 3.78 9.97
C ALA A 231 3.84 3.94 9.63
N LEU A 232 2.95 3.13 10.25
CA LEU A 232 1.50 3.29 10.15
C LEU A 232 1.05 4.65 10.70
N GLU A 233 1.45 5.02 11.92
CA GLU A 233 0.94 6.23 12.56
C GLU A 233 1.42 7.50 11.88
N VAL A 234 2.70 7.57 11.47
CA VAL A 234 3.20 8.77 10.78
C VAL A 234 2.66 8.87 9.36
N TYR A 235 2.44 7.76 8.65
CA TYR A 235 1.76 7.81 7.36
C TYR A 235 0.29 8.25 7.52
N ALA A 236 -0.39 7.80 8.57
CA ALA A 236 -1.71 8.29 8.90
C ALA A 236 -1.71 9.81 9.12
N PHE A 237 -0.78 10.30 9.94
CA PHE A 237 -0.72 11.69 10.36
C PHE A 237 -0.24 12.64 9.26
N ASP A 238 0.76 12.25 8.46
CA ASP A 238 1.35 13.15 7.47
C ASP A 238 0.63 13.07 6.11
N VAL A 239 0.09 11.91 5.74
CA VAL A 239 -0.39 11.64 4.37
C VAL A 239 -1.88 11.31 4.33
N ALA A 240 -2.32 10.27 5.05
CA ALA A 240 -3.69 9.76 4.89
C ALA A 240 -4.75 10.71 5.45
N TYR A 241 -4.50 11.27 6.63
CA TYR A 241 -5.36 12.27 7.25
C TYR A 241 -4.51 13.39 7.88
N PRO A 242 -4.02 14.33 7.04
CA PRO A 242 -2.98 15.28 7.42
C PRO A 242 -3.28 16.08 8.69
N GLY A 243 -2.38 16.01 9.66
CA GLY A 243 -2.45 16.77 10.92
C GLY A 243 -3.34 16.16 12.01
N GLU A 244 -4.16 15.16 11.68
CA GLU A 244 -5.04 14.47 12.63
C GLU A 244 -4.69 12.97 12.77
N GLY A 245 -4.49 12.29 11.65
CA GLY A 245 -4.24 10.85 11.61
C GLY A 245 -5.39 10.02 12.18
N CYS A 246 -5.11 8.74 12.46
CA CYS A 246 -6.06 7.83 13.10
C CYS A 246 -5.38 7.03 14.21
N ALA A 247 -4.65 7.72 15.09
CA ALA A 247 -3.95 7.08 16.20
C ALA A 247 -4.91 6.24 17.07
N GLY A 248 -6.14 6.71 17.26
CA GLY A 248 -7.15 6.05 18.09
C GLY A 248 -6.89 6.18 19.58
N VAL A 249 -7.86 5.70 20.37
CA VAL A 249 -7.73 5.55 21.83
C VAL A 249 -7.92 4.08 22.14
N LEU A 250 -7.00 3.49 22.90
CA LEU A 250 -7.11 2.09 23.32
C LEU A 250 -8.46 1.85 23.98
N ARG A 251 -9.23 0.92 23.43
CA ARG A 251 -10.49 0.51 24.00
C ARG A 251 -10.20 -0.49 25.09
N THR A 252 -10.50 -0.15 26.34
CA THR A 252 -10.50 -1.13 27.43
C THR A 252 -11.44 -2.24 27.03
N SER A 253 -10.92 -3.45 26.81
CA SER A 253 -11.76 -4.62 26.60
C SER A 253 -12.65 -4.73 27.84
N SER A 254 -13.91 -4.37 27.70
CA SER A 254 -14.90 -4.73 28.72
C SER A 254 -14.96 -6.25 28.67
N ALA A 255 -14.23 -6.88 29.59
CA ALA A 255 -14.42 -8.29 29.88
C ALA A 255 -15.92 -8.46 30.08
N SER A 256 -16.57 -9.13 29.13
CA SER A 256 -17.94 -9.57 29.33
C SER A 256 -17.87 -10.53 30.50
N THR A 257 -18.16 -10.02 31.69
CA THR A 257 -18.41 -10.82 32.87
C THR A 257 -19.59 -11.70 32.52
N VAL A 258 -19.31 -12.92 32.07
CA VAL A 258 -20.29 -13.99 32.01
C VAL A 258 -20.66 -14.22 33.47
N ALA A 259 -21.71 -13.54 33.92
CA ALA A 259 -22.26 -13.73 35.24
C ALA A 259 -22.69 -15.19 35.32
N ALA A 260 -21.90 -16.00 36.03
CA ALA A 260 -22.29 -17.34 36.42
C ALA A 260 -23.56 -17.23 37.26
N SER A 261 -24.72 -17.42 36.63
CA SER A 261 -25.98 -17.52 37.34
C SER A 261 -26.00 -18.87 38.06
N ALA A 262 -25.81 -18.80 39.37
CA ALA A 262 -26.01 -19.89 40.30
C ALA A 262 -27.42 -20.47 40.13
N THR A 263 -27.48 -21.77 39.87
CA THR A 263 -28.71 -22.55 39.75
C THR A 263 -29.40 -22.59 41.12
N SER A 264 -30.60 -22.02 41.23
CA SER A 264 -31.50 -22.23 42.37
C SER A 264 -32.81 -22.80 41.84
N SER A 265 -33.04 -24.06 42.20
CA SER A 265 -34.21 -24.87 41.92
C SER A 265 -35.38 -24.49 42.84
N VAL A 266 -36.50 -24.04 42.27
CA VAL A 266 -37.84 -24.25 42.85
C VAL A 266 -38.89 -24.36 41.74
N SER A 267 -39.73 -25.37 41.86
CA SER A 267 -40.87 -25.66 40.98
C SER A 267 -42.12 -24.87 41.41
N ALA A 268 -42.87 -24.32 40.46
CA ALA A 268 -44.34 -24.21 40.52
C ALA A 268 -44.93 -23.83 39.15
N SER A 269 -46.02 -24.50 38.80
CA SER A 269 -46.82 -24.43 37.57
C SER A 269 -47.61 -23.12 37.41
N ALA A 270 -47.79 -22.67 36.15
CA ALA A 270 -49.10 -22.41 35.52
C ALA A 270 -48.96 -21.65 34.19
N SER A 271 -49.77 -22.07 33.21
CA SER A 271 -49.97 -21.49 31.89
C SER A 271 -50.34 -20.01 31.88
N ALA A 272 -49.85 -19.26 30.89
CA ALA A 272 -50.69 -18.44 30.00
C ALA A 272 -49.90 -17.91 28.81
N SER A 273 -50.66 -17.73 27.74
CA SER A 273 -50.29 -17.44 26.36
C SER A 273 -49.84 -15.98 26.11
N MET A 274 -49.18 -15.82 24.97
CA MET A 274 -49.10 -14.63 24.10
C MET A 274 -48.02 -13.56 24.34
N SER A 275 -47.10 -13.57 23.37
CA SER A 275 -46.71 -12.43 22.52
C SER A 275 -45.91 -11.29 23.15
N ALA A 276 -44.60 -11.29 22.92
CA ALA A 276 -43.78 -10.09 22.94
C ALA A 276 -42.55 -10.23 22.01
N THR A 277 -42.58 -9.41 20.96
CA THR A 277 -41.47 -8.62 20.42
C THR A 277 -40.14 -9.34 20.17
N ALA A 278 -39.91 -9.70 18.90
CA ALA A 278 -38.57 -9.95 18.39
C ALA A 278 -37.75 -8.66 18.45
N SER A 279 -36.93 -8.51 19.49
CA SER A 279 -35.74 -7.68 19.41
C SER A 279 -34.75 -8.41 18.50
N SER A 280 -34.58 -7.92 17.28
CA SER A 280 -33.52 -8.34 16.38
C SER A 280 -32.17 -7.94 16.99
N VAL A 281 -31.56 -8.85 17.75
CA VAL A 281 -30.14 -8.75 18.10
C VAL A 281 -29.34 -8.94 16.82
N SER A 282 -28.69 -7.88 16.36
CA SER A 282 -27.69 -7.95 15.29
C SER A 282 -26.56 -8.88 15.74
N ALA A 283 -26.36 -9.98 15.01
CA ALA A 283 -25.21 -10.85 15.22
C ALA A 283 -23.99 -10.20 14.58
N CYS A 284 -23.07 -9.71 15.42
CA CYS A 284 -21.74 -9.30 15.00
C CYS A 284 -20.76 -10.46 15.25
N GLN A 285 -20.01 -10.85 14.23
CA GLN A 285 -18.95 -11.84 14.35
C GLN A 285 -17.59 -11.18 14.08
N THR A 286 -16.63 -11.43 14.98
CA THR A 286 -15.23 -11.06 14.78
C THR A 286 -14.56 -12.16 13.98
N GLN A 287 -14.08 -11.82 12.79
CA GLN A 287 -13.32 -12.75 11.95
C GLN A 287 -11.88 -12.92 12.48
N ALA A 288 -11.21 -13.99 12.05
CA ALA A 288 -9.83 -14.30 12.42
C ALA A 288 -8.81 -13.22 12.02
N ASN A 289 -9.19 -12.29 11.14
CA ASN A 289 -8.40 -11.10 10.76
C ASN A 289 -8.72 -9.86 11.61
N GLY A 290 -9.45 -9.99 12.71
CA GLY A 290 -9.84 -8.90 13.60
C GLY A 290 -10.99 -8.02 13.10
N MET A 291 -11.56 -8.32 11.92
CA MET A 291 -12.67 -7.55 11.36
C MET A 291 -14.00 -7.97 11.99
N VAL A 292 -14.74 -7.01 12.57
CA VAL A 292 -16.09 -7.24 13.07
C VAL A 292 -17.10 -7.00 11.96
N MET A 293 -17.78 -8.05 11.50
CA MET A 293 -18.89 -7.96 10.56
C MET A 293 -20.21 -8.08 11.31
N CYS A 294 -21.04 -7.05 11.23
CA CYS A 294 -22.41 -7.06 11.77
C CYS A 294 -23.40 -7.22 10.62
N GLN A 295 -24.14 -8.31 10.59
CA GLN A 295 -25.26 -8.46 9.65
C GLN A 295 -26.50 -7.79 10.22
N SER A 296 -26.95 -6.72 9.56
CA SER A 296 -28.30 -6.20 9.75
C SER A 296 -29.26 -7.11 8.99
N ALA A 297 -30.27 -7.68 9.67
CA ALA A 297 -31.33 -8.42 9.00
C ALA A 297 -32.04 -7.49 8.01
N ALA A 298 -31.87 -7.72 6.71
CA ALA A 298 -32.61 -7.01 5.69
C ALA A 298 -34.10 -7.37 5.82
N ALA A 299 -34.93 -6.39 6.20
CA ALA A 299 -36.37 -6.54 6.13
C ALA A 299 -36.75 -6.72 4.66
N ALA A 300 -37.32 -7.87 4.30
CA ALA A 300 -37.87 -8.13 2.98
C ALA A 300 -39.06 -7.19 2.75
N VAL A 301 -38.90 -6.19 1.89
CA VAL A 301 -40.00 -5.32 1.44
C VAL A 301 -40.57 -5.94 0.16
N THR A 302 -41.73 -6.57 0.27
CA THR A 302 -42.54 -6.99 -0.89
C THR A 302 -43.08 -5.77 -1.63
N PRO A 303 -42.87 -5.62 -2.95
CA PRO A 303 -43.38 -4.48 -3.69
C PRO A 303 -44.89 -4.61 -3.90
N SER A 304 -45.63 -3.55 -3.55
CA SER A 304 -47.06 -3.42 -3.83
C SER A 304 -47.25 -2.65 -5.14
N ALA A 305 -48.19 -3.09 -5.98
CA ALA A 305 -48.47 -2.49 -7.29
C ALA A 305 -49.14 -1.12 -7.14
N THR A 306 -48.67 -0.11 -7.87
CA THR A 306 -49.24 1.24 -7.91
C THR A 306 -49.98 1.48 -9.23
N SER A 307 -51.25 1.86 -9.13
CA SER A 307 -52.11 2.28 -10.24
C SER A 307 -51.67 3.60 -10.87
N SER A 308 -51.76 3.71 -12.19
CA SER A 308 -51.47 4.90 -12.98
C SER A 308 -52.48 6.04 -12.72
N GLY A 309 -52.02 7.09 -12.01
CA GLY A 309 -52.70 8.37 -11.90
C GLY A 309 -52.09 9.42 -12.83
N ALA A 310 -52.92 10.20 -13.50
CA ALA A 310 -52.52 11.24 -14.46
C ALA A 310 -51.73 12.39 -13.78
N ALA A 311 -50.72 12.90 -14.49
CA ALA A 311 -49.83 13.95 -14.01
C ALA A 311 -50.51 15.33 -13.93
N SER A 312 -50.41 15.99 -12.78
CA SER A 312 -50.66 17.43 -12.65
C SER A 312 -49.34 18.19 -12.87
N GLY A 313 -49.34 19.11 -13.82
CA GLY A 313 -48.20 19.98 -14.10
C GLY A 313 -48.02 21.04 -13.01
N THR A 314 -46.84 21.08 -12.40
CA THR A 314 -46.36 22.19 -11.58
C THR A 314 -45.36 23.02 -12.38
N SER A 315 -45.74 24.25 -12.69
CA SER A 315 -44.93 25.26 -13.37
C SER A 315 -44.02 25.97 -12.38
N SER A 316 -42.82 25.42 -12.12
CA SER A 316 -41.60 26.14 -11.70
C SER A 316 -40.47 25.13 -11.50
N ALA A 317 -39.57 25.02 -12.49
CA ALA A 317 -38.27 24.42 -12.28
C ALA A 317 -37.37 25.46 -11.57
N ALA A 318 -36.72 25.06 -10.47
CA ALA A 318 -35.65 25.87 -9.91
C ALA A 318 -34.47 25.88 -10.89
N SER A 319 -33.91 27.06 -11.18
CA SER A 319 -32.70 27.19 -12.00
C SER A 319 -31.56 26.43 -11.31
N GLU A 320 -31.02 25.43 -11.98
CA GLU A 320 -29.81 24.73 -11.52
C GLU A 320 -28.59 25.59 -11.85
N CYS A 321 -27.98 26.14 -10.80
CA CYS A 321 -26.72 26.85 -10.95
C CYS A 321 -25.53 25.93 -10.63
N HIS A 322 -24.44 26.06 -11.38
CA HIS A 322 -23.18 25.40 -11.05
C HIS A 322 -21.98 26.32 -11.25
N THR A 323 -20.92 26.03 -10.49
CA THR A 323 -19.69 26.84 -10.41
C THR A 323 -18.56 26.15 -11.15
N HIS A 324 -17.85 26.89 -11.99
CA HIS A 324 -16.65 26.40 -12.69
C HIS A 324 -15.39 26.64 -11.85
N SER A 325 -14.31 25.97 -12.22
CA SER A 325 -13.01 26.04 -11.52
C SER A 325 -12.35 27.43 -11.55
N ASP A 326 -12.84 28.34 -12.37
CA ASP A 326 -12.44 29.76 -12.41
C ASP A 326 -13.28 30.65 -11.48
N GLY A 327 -14.25 30.07 -10.76
CA GLY A 327 -15.11 30.75 -9.78
C GLY A 327 -16.33 31.44 -10.38
N TYR A 328 -16.60 31.31 -11.69
CA TYR A 328 -17.78 31.89 -12.32
C TYR A 328 -19.01 30.98 -12.12
N VAL A 329 -20.17 31.59 -11.79
CA VAL A 329 -21.45 30.88 -11.57
C VAL A 329 -22.47 31.31 -12.60
N HIS A 330 -23.11 30.32 -13.23
CA HIS A 330 -24.27 30.55 -14.08
C HIS A 330 -25.51 29.90 -13.47
N CYS A 331 -26.61 30.65 -13.56
CA CYS A 331 -28.00 30.29 -13.32
C CYS A 331 -28.79 30.74 -14.57
#